data_AF-A0A418NB08-F1
#
_entry.id   AF-A0A418NB08-F1
#
_cell.length_a   1.000
_cell.length_b   1.000
_cell.length_c   1.000
_cell.angle_alpha   90.00
_cell.angle_beta   90.00
_cell.angle_gamma   90.00
#
_symmetry.space_group_name_H-M   'P 1'
#
loop_
_entity.id
_entity.type
_entity.pdbx_description
1 polymer ?
#
loop_
_entity_poly.entity_id
_entity_poly.type
_entity_poly.pdbx_seq_one_letter_code
_entity_poly.pdbx_strand_id
1 'polypeptide(L)'
;MKKMQLFFLSIFTLIMFTNCNSDDGDEPENGKSGKVEGTIQLSGEETGVLGTSLTVGNIEVGNASLTGTDKSVILLSDNITVVDNELVYSNDLNGFVIVAADFSTGGSPDIDKTISMTIVKNGEEYPHACSSPYQGFFMACGDGFEVDFEAKKVTFEGTTVINTDDDKILTMDGVITWE
;
A
#
# COMPACT_ATOMS: atom_id res chain seq x y z
N MET A 1 -15.12 31.89 60.08
CA MET A 1 -15.28 30.43 60.11
C MET A 1 -13.90 29.78 60.26
N LYS A 2 -13.85 28.63 60.94
CA LYS A 2 -12.71 28.08 61.71
C LYS A 2 -11.37 27.94 60.95
N LYS A 3 -10.28 28.33 61.63
CA LYS A 3 -8.90 27.85 61.41
C LYS A 3 -8.78 26.42 61.93
N MET A 4 -8.05 25.55 61.22
CA MET A 4 -7.35 24.42 61.85
C MET A 4 -6.08 24.11 61.05
N GLN A 5 -4.94 24.32 61.71
CA GLN A 5 -3.60 23.86 61.30
C GLN A 5 -3.36 22.43 61.83
N LEU A 6 -2.12 21.96 61.61
CA LEU A 6 -1.42 20.75 62.08
C LEU A 6 -1.37 19.67 61.00
N PHE A 7 -0.27 19.51 60.24
CA PHE A 7 1.10 19.18 60.62
C PHE A 7 1.19 17.85 61.38
N PHE A 8 1.61 16.79 60.68
CA PHE A 8 2.35 15.69 61.30
C PHE A 8 3.39 15.14 60.32
N LEU A 9 4.63 15.25 60.79
CA LEU A 9 5.90 14.75 60.29
C LEU A 9 6.14 13.39 60.97
N SER A 10 6.47 12.33 60.21
CA SER A 10 7.23 11.15 60.67
C SER A 10 7.41 10.20 59.47
N ILE A 11 8.59 10.09 58.83
CA ILE A 11 9.75 9.26 59.24
C ILE A 11 9.40 7.75 59.25
N PHE A 12 9.96 6.95 58.32
CA PHE A 12 11.08 6.00 58.56
C PHE A 12 11.36 5.04 57.37
N THR A 13 12.65 4.93 57.03
CA THR A 13 13.43 3.75 56.53
C THR A 13 13.09 2.96 55.25
N LEU A 14 13.96 3.15 54.26
CA LEU A 14 14.92 2.17 53.68
C LEU A 14 14.65 0.66 53.87
N ILE A 15 14.42 -0.07 52.77
CA ILE A 15 14.76 -1.50 52.61
C ILE A 15 15.42 -1.73 51.24
N MET A 16 16.42 -2.60 51.26
CA MET A 16 17.42 -2.94 50.23
C MET A 16 16.94 -3.81 49.07
N PHE A 17 17.77 -3.78 48.02
CA PHE A 17 18.01 -4.71 46.90
C PHE A 17 17.28 -6.06 46.86
N THR A 18 16.71 -6.35 45.68
CA THR A 18 16.74 -7.69 45.07
C THR A 18 17.12 -7.58 43.59
N ASN A 19 17.72 -8.66 43.11
CA ASN A 19 18.54 -8.84 41.92
C ASN A 19 17.83 -9.86 41.00
N CYS A 20 18.08 -9.82 39.68
CA CYS A 20 17.61 -10.78 38.65
C CYS A 20 16.08 -10.81 38.42
N ASN A 21 15.53 -10.94 37.22
CA ASN A 21 15.96 -11.72 36.05
C ASN A 21 15.13 -11.27 34.82
N SER A 22 15.70 -11.45 33.63
CA SER A 22 15.04 -11.67 32.34
C SER A 22 13.73 -10.92 32.07
N ASP A 23 13.84 -9.80 31.37
CA ASP A 23 12.77 -9.36 30.50
C ASP A 23 13.31 -9.52 29.08
N ASP A 24 12.93 -10.63 28.45
CA ASP A 24 13.04 -10.80 27.01
C ASP A 24 12.28 -9.62 26.42
N GLY A 25 13.05 -8.64 25.92
CA GLY A 25 12.50 -7.57 25.12
C GLY A 25 11.92 -8.20 23.87
N ASP A 26 10.63 -8.48 23.90
CA ASP A 26 9.81 -8.61 22.71
C ASP A 26 9.92 -7.27 21.97
N GLU A 27 10.93 -7.18 21.11
CA GLU A 27 10.96 -6.19 20.05
C GLU A 27 9.63 -6.32 19.28
N PRO A 28 8.94 -5.20 19.00
CA PRO A 28 7.79 -5.26 18.13
C PRO A 28 8.28 -5.82 16.79
N GLU A 29 7.63 -6.88 16.31
CA GLU A 29 7.89 -7.45 14.98
C GLU A 29 7.61 -6.37 13.93
N ASN A 30 8.63 -5.59 13.59
CA ASN A 30 8.64 -4.74 12.42
C ASN A 30 8.46 -5.65 11.22
N GLY A 31 7.33 -5.46 10.52
CA GLY A 31 6.83 -6.30 9.45
C GLY A 31 7.93 -6.74 8.49
N LYS A 32 8.24 -8.03 8.52
CA LYS A 32 8.96 -8.66 7.41
C LYS A 32 8.03 -8.59 6.22
N SER A 33 8.33 -7.70 5.28
CA SER A 33 7.81 -7.78 3.90
C SER A 33 7.96 -9.22 3.44
N GLY A 34 6.82 -9.88 3.20
CA GLY A 34 6.80 -11.17 2.52
C GLY A 34 7.51 -11.04 1.17
N LYS A 35 8.01 -12.16 0.66
CA LYS A 35 8.61 -12.18 -0.68
C LYS A 35 7.51 -11.82 -1.69
N VAL A 36 7.68 -10.75 -2.45
CA VAL A 36 6.82 -10.41 -3.59
C VAL A 36 7.54 -10.76 -4.88
N GLU A 37 6.80 -11.33 -5.82
CA GLU A 37 7.33 -11.69 -7.13
C GLU A 37 6.31 -11.37 -8.23
N GLY A 38 6.81 -10.84 -9.34
CA GLY A 38 6.03 -10.69 -10.56
C GLY A 38 6.47 -9.51 -11.42
N THR A 39 6.01 -9.51 -12.65
CA THR A 39 6.22 -8.42 -13.60
C THR A 39 4.93 -8.20 -14.38
N ILE A 40 4.54 -6.94 -14.50
CA ILE A 40 3.41 -6.49 -15.29
C ILE A 40 3.95 -6.03 -16.63
N GLN A 41 3.51 -6.63 -17.72
CA GLN A 41 3.78 -6.16 -19.08
C GLN A 41 2.84 -5.01 -19.40
N LEU A 42 3.38 -3.99 -20.06
CA LEU A 42 2.64 -2.82 -20.51
C LEU A 42 2.58 -2.80 -22.04
N SER A 43 1.40 -2.51 -22.57
CA SER A 43 1.20 -2.14 -23.97
C SER A 43 0.31 -0.89 -24.06
N GLY A 44 0.41 -0.13 -25.15
CA GLY A 44 -0.34 1.11 -25.32
C GLY A 44 0.54 2.28 -25.78
N GLU A 45 -0.09 3.44 -25.95
CA GLU A 45 0.50 4.62 -26.61
C GLU A 45 1.68 5.20 -25.83
N GLU A 46 1.70 5.06 -24.51
CA GLU A 46 2.70 5.65 -23.63
C GLU A 46 3.93 4.76 -23.39
N THR A 47 3.92 3.52 -23.87
CA THR A 47 5.02 2.56 -23.64
C THR A 47 6.35 2.99 -24.24
N GLY A 48 6.34 3.89 -25.23
CA GLY A 48 7.56 4.51 -25.76
C GLY A 48 8.28 5.42 -24.75
N VAL A 49 7.56 5.91 -23.73
CA VAL A 49 8.10 6.78 -22.66
C VAL A 49 8.30 6.00 -21.36
N LEU A 50 7.27 5.26 -20.95
CA LEU A 50 7.24 4.56 -19.66
C LEU A 50 8.10 3.29 -19.67
N GLY A 51 8.24 2.65 -20.84
CA GLY A 51 8.75 1.31 -21.01
C GLY A 51 7.62 0.29 -21.19
N THR A 52 7.98 -0.99 -21.32
CA THR A 52 7.04 -2.08 -21.63
C THR A 52 6.80 -3.02 -20.46
N SER A 53 7.38 -2.76 -19.29
CA SER A 53 7.23 -3.63 -18.13
C SER A 53 7.48 -2.92 -16.80
N LEU A 54 6.76 -3.32 -15.77
CA LEU A 54 6.93 -2.92 -14.38
C LEU A 54 7.24 -4.16 -13.53
N THR A 55 8.42 -4.19 -12.91
CA THR A 55 8.79 -5.27 -11.98
C THR A 55 8.46 -4.84 -10.55
N VAL A 56 7.64 -5.63 -9.86
CA VAL A 56 7.23 -5.34 -8.48
C VAL A 56 8.33 -5.75 -7.52
N GLY A 57 8.78 -4.81 -6.69
CA GLY A 57 9.86 -5.02 -5.72
C GLY A 57 9.37 -5.07 -4.27
N ASN A 58 8.32 -4.33 -3.94
CA ASN A 58 7.70 -4.34 -2.61
C ASN A 58 6.17 -4.40 -2.73
N ILE A 59 5.51 -4.86 -1.66
CA ILE A 59 4.05 -4.92 -1.57
C ILE A 59 3.59 -4.51 -0.17
N GLU A 60 2.47 -3.82 -0.10
CA GLU A 60 1.74 -3.55 1.14
C GLU A 60 0.29 -4.00 0.96
N VAL A 61 -0.25 -4.75 1.93
CA VAL A 61 -1.58 -5.38 1.82
C VAL A 61 -2.52 -4.78 2.85
N GLY A 62 -3.69 -4.33 2.41
CA GLY A 62 -4.78 -3.88 3.28
C GLY A 62 -4.47 -2.63 4.10
N ASN A 63 -3.55 -1.78 3.64
CA ASN A 63 -3.19 -0.55 4.36
C ASN A 63 -4.27 0.53 4.18
N ALA A 64 -5.24 0.51 5.09
CA ALA A 64 -6.36 1.45 5.10
C ALA A 64 -5.93 2.90 5.39
N SER A 65 -4.80 3.13 6.06
CA SER A 65 -4.28 4.47 6.30
C SER A 65 -3.84 5.16 5.01
N LEU A 66 -3.22 4.40 4.09
CA LEU A 66 -2.76 4.90 2.79
C LEU A 66 -3.88 4.91 1.73
N THR A 67 -4.75 3.91 1.73
CA THR A 67 -5.70 3.68 0.62
C THR A 67 -7.15 3.98 0.98
N GLY A 68 -7.45 4.20 2.26
CA GLY A 68 -8.82 4.34 2.76
C GLY A 68 -9.60 3.03 2.89
N THR A 69 -8.99 1.88 2.57
CA THR A 69 -9.63 0.57 2.62
C THR A 69 -8.65 -0.56 2.97
N ASP A 70 -9.14 -1.62 3.61
CA ASP A 70 -8.39 -2.87 3.80
C ASP A 70 -8.53 -3.83 2.61
N LYS A 71 -9.36 -3.47 1.61
CA LYS A 71 -9.63 -4.27 0.39
C LYS A 71 -8.73 -3.88 -0.78
N SER A 72 -7.48 -3.59 -0.48
CA SER A 72 -6.49 -3.17 -1.48
C SER A 72 -5.15 -3.84 -1.26
N VAL A 73 -4.35 -3.87 -2.32
CA VAL A 73 -2.91 -4.06 -2.25
C VAL A 73 -2.21 -2.89 -2.93
N ILE A 74 -1.05 -2.52 -2.42
CA ILE A 74 -0.17 -1.51 -2.98
C ILE A 74 1.05 -2.23 -3.53
N LEU A 75 1.20 -2.27 -4.86
CA LEU A 75 2.37 -2.81 -5.54
C LEU A 75 3.35 -1.68 -5.79
N LEU A 76 4.60 -1.89 -5.40
CA LEU A 76 5.62 -0.85 -5.38
C LEU A 76 6.85 -1.28 -6.16
N SER A 77 7.53 -0.32 -6.77
CA SER A 77 8.91 -0.51 -7.22
C SER A 77 9.85 -0.86 -6.07
N ASP A 78 11.00 -1.43 -6.40
CA ASP A 78 12.03 -1.82 -5.42
C ASP A 78 12.58 -0.65 -4.59
N ASN A 79 12.58 0.56 -5.16
CA ASN A 79 13.04 1.79 -4.52
C ASN A 79 12.02 2.46 -3.59
N ILE A 80 10.80 1.91 -3.46
CA ILE A 80 9.70 2.48 -2.68
C ILE A 80 9.24 1.47 -1.61
N THR A 81 9.19 1.89 -0.35
CA THR A 81 8.70 1.06 0.77
C THR A 81 7.63 1.81 1.57
N VAL A 82 6.92 1.08 2.43
CA VAL A 82 6.01 1.69 3.42
C VAL A 82 6.67 1.66 4.80
N VAL A 83 6.72 2.80 5.47
CA VAL A 83 7.20 2.93 6.86
C VAL A 83 6.23 3.84 7.60
N ASP A 84 5.74 3.41 8.76
CA ASP A 84 4.79 4.17 9.58
C ASP A 84 3.53 4.65 8.82
N ASN A 85 3.07 3.85 7.84
CA ASN A 85 1.96 4.19 6.92
C ASN A 85 2.24 5.37 5.97
N GLU A 86 3.50 5.63 5.65
CA GLU A 86 3.91 6.60 4.64
C GLU A 86 4.78 5.91 3.58
N LEU A 87 4.66 6.39 2.33
CA LEU A 87 5.53 5.95 1.24
C LEU A 87 6.91 6.61 1.39
N VAL A 88 7.95 5.79 1.43
CA VAL A 88 9.34 6.22 1.54
C VAL A 88 10.06 5.87 0.25
N TYR A 89 10.65 6.90 -0.38
CA TYR A 89 11.34 6.79 -1.66
C TYR A 89 12.84 6.91 -1.43
N SER A 90 13.59 5.88 -1.83
CA SER A 90 15.07 5.98 -1.89
C SER A 90 15.56 6.78 -3.12
N ASN A 91 14.69 6.92 -4.12
CA ASN A 91 14.85 7.71 -5.34
C ASN A 91 13.45 8.07 -5.85
N ASP A 92 13.21 9.32 -6.21
CA ASP A 92 11.93 9.83 -6.72
C ASP A 92 11.94 10.05 -8.24
N LEU A 93 13.06 9.84 -8.92
CA LEU A 93 13.17 10.06 -10.36
C LEU A 93 12.51 8.95 -11.19
N ASN A 94 12.49 7.72 -10.70
CA ASN A 94 11.89 6.60 -11.40
C ASN A 94 11.24 5.63 -10.40
N GLY A 95 10.08 5.10 -10.75
CA GLY A 95 9.38 4.10 -9.96
C GLY A 95 7.89 4.08 -10.29
N PHE A 96 7.13 3.29 -9.56
CA PHE A 96 5.68 3.25 -9.65
C PHE A 96 5.05 2.85 -8.32
N VAL A 97 3.82 3.31 -8.15
CA VAL A 97 2.90 2.89 -7.09
C VAL A 97 1.61 2.48 -7.77
N ILE A 98 1.14 1.25 -7.51
CA ILE A 98 -0.13 0.74 -8.04
C ILE A 98 -0.97 0.31 -6.84
N VAL A 99 -2.07 1.02 -6.60
CA VAL A 99 -3.11 0.59 -5.66
C VAL A 99 -4.16 -0.18 -6.45
N ALA A 100 -4.24 -1.47 -6.20
CA ALA A 100 -5.23 -2.38 -6.79
C ALA A 100 -6.23 -2.79 -5.71
N ALA A 101 -7.50 -2.43 -5.89
CA ALA A 101 -8.55 -2.73 -4.93
C ALA A 101 -9.70 -3.53 -5.57
N ASP A 102 -10.17 -4.52 -4.81
CA ASP A 102 -11.27 -5.42 -5.20
C ASP A 102 -12.29 -5.47 -4.07
N PHE A 103 -13.43 -4.85 -4.29
CA PHE A 103 -14.55 -4.71 -3.37
C PHE A 103 -15.65 -5.73 -3.65
N SER A 104 -15.45 -6.69 -4.56
CA SER A 104 -16.46 -7.70 -4.93
C SER A 104 -16.94 -8.54 -3.74
N THR A 105 -16.13 -8.64 -2.69
CA THR A 105 -16.45 -9.33 -1.42
C THR A 105 -16.98 -8.39 -0.32
N GLY A 106 -17.29 -7.13 -0.69
CA GLY A 106 -17.74 -6.06 0.20
C GLY A 106 -16.72 -4.91 0.28
N GLY A 107 -17.21 -3.71 0.58
CA GLY A 107 -16.36 -2.51 0.76
C GLY A 107 -16.89 -1.28 0.03
N SER A 108 -17.58 -1.46 -1.09
CA SER A 108 -18.27 -0.39 -1.82
C SER A 108 -19.57 -0.94 -2.44
N PRO A 109 -20.69 -0.19 -2.37
CA PRO A 109 -21.94 -0.60 -3.02
C PRO A 109 -21.97 -0.31 -4.53
N ASP A 110 -21.09 0.59 -5.01
CA ASP A 110 -21.17 1.16 -6.36
C ASP A 110 -19.95 0.82 -7.23
N ILE A 111 -18.88 0.30 -6.62
CA ILE A 111 -17.60 -0.01 -7.26
C ILE A 111 -17.21 -1.42 -6.89
N ASP A 112 -17.00 -2.26 -7.90
CA ASP A 112 -16.53 -3.63 -7.72
C ASP A 112 -15.01 -3.66 -7.63
N LYS A 113 -14.33 -2.93 -8.51
CA LYS A 113 -12.86 -2.98 -8.64
C LYS A 113 -12.32 -1.64 -9.09
N THR A 114 -11.12 -1.29 -8.63
CA THR A 114 -10.46 -0.04 -9.04
C THR A 114 -8.94 -0.19 -9.02
N ILE A 115 -8.28 0.53 -9.93
CA ILE A 115 -6.83 0.72 -9.92
C ILE A 115 -6.57 2.22 -9.90
N SER A 116 -5.68 2.63 -9.01
CA SER A 116 -5.03 3.94 -9.04
C SER A 116 -3.53 3.71 -9.14
N MET A 117 -2.91 4.24 -10.19
CA MET A 117 -1.50 4.01 -10.50
C MET A 117 -0.80 5.34 -10.76
N THR A 118 0.42 5.46 -10.28
CA THR A 118 1.34 6.53 -10.69
C THR A 118 2.64 5.89 -11.12
N ILE A 119 3.05 6.16 -12.35
CA ILE A 119 4.39 5.82 -12.84
C ILE A 119 5.20 7.11 -12.88
N VAL A 120 6.38 7.11 -12.28
CA VAL A 120 7.31 8.23 -12.34
C VAL A 120 8.44 7.88 -13.29
N LYS A 121 8.72 8.75 -14.25
CA LYS A 121 9.80 8.60 -15.23
C LYS A 121 10.58 9.89 -15.35
N ASN A 122 11.87 9.85 -15.01
CA ASN A 122 12.75 11.01 -14.97
C ASN A 122 12.18 12.22 -14.18
N GLY A 123 11.45 11.95 -13.08
CA GLY A 123 10.82 12.95 -12.22
C GLY A 123 9.50 13.53 -12.75
N GLU A 124 8.98 13.01 -13.87
CA GLU A 124 7.64 13.33 -14.36
C GLU A 124 6.67 12.22 -13.96
N GLU A 125 5.49 12.60 -13.46
CA GLU A 125 4.43 11.70 -13.02
C GLU A 125 3.45 11.43 -14.15
N TYR A 126 3.05 10.17 -14.27
CA TYR A 126 2.05 9.70 -15.22
C TYR A 126 0.96 8.99 -14.41
N PRO A 127 -0.13 9.70 -14.05
CA PRO A 127 -1.22 9.16 -13.26
C PRO A 127 -2.20 8.39 -14.15
N HIS A 128 -2.52 7.17 -13.75
CA HIS A 128 -3.45 6.28 -14.43
C HIS A 128 -4.51 5.76 -13.47
N ALA A 129 -5.72 5.52 -13.97
CA ALA A 129 -6.75 4.92 -13.16
C ALA A 129 -7.76 4.10 -13.99
N CYS A 130 -8.49 3.22 -13.32
CA CYS A 130 -9.68 2.58 -13.85
C CYS A 130 -10.66 2.29 -12.72
N SER A 131 -11.93 2.14 -13.05
CA SER A 131 -12.96 1.73 -12.09
C SER A 131 -14.04 0.90 -12.78
N SER A 132 -14.38 -0.24 -12.18
CA SER A 132 -15.44 -1.13 -12.63
C SER A 132 -16.58 -1.17 -11.60
N PRO A 133 -17.85 -0.96 -12.01
CA PRO A 133 -18.28 -0.59 -13.35
C PRO A 133 -17.79 0.82 -13.74
N TYR A 134 -17.83 1.14 -15.04
CA TYR A 134 -17.43 2.46 -15.57
C TYR A 134 -18.03 3.62 -14.75
N GLN A 135 -17.18 4.54 -14.30
CA GLN A 135 -17.57 5.72 -13.54
C GLN A 135 -17.12 7.00 -14.23
N GLY A 136 -17.98 7.58 -15.07
CA GLY A 136 -17.79 8.92 -15.62
C GLY A 136 -16.47 9.09 -16.40
N PHE A 137 -15.45 9.67 -15.79
CA PHE A 137 -14.16 9.90 -16.46
C PHE A 137 -13.27 8.65 -16.52
N PHE A 138 -13.44 7.69 -15.60
CA PHE A 138 -12.62 6.49 -15.56
C PHE A 138 -13.16 5.41 -16.48
N MET A 139 -12.26 4.76 -17.23
CA MET A 139 -12.61 3.55 -17.97
C MET A 139 -12.82 2.35 -17.04
N ALA A 140 -13.57 1.35 -17.53
CA ALA A 140 -13.66 0.06 -16.85
C ALA A 140 -12.28 -0.61 -16.81
N CYS A 141 -11.94 -1.28 -15.71
CA CYS A 141 -10.67 -1.99 -15.56
C CYS A 141 -10.56 -3.22 -16.49
N GLY A 142 -11.67 -3.67 -17.07
CA GLY A 142 -11.77 -4.94 -17.77
C GLY A 142 -12.09 -6.10 -16.82
N ASP A 143 -12.53 -7.22 -17.40
CA ASP A 143 -13.01 -8.38 -16.62
C ASP A 143 -11.85 -9.24 -16.06
N GLY A 144 -10.65 -9.13 -16.65
CA GLY A 144 -9.46 -9.90 -16.28
C GLY A 144 -8.63 -9.31 -15.13
N PHE A 145 -9.13 -8.28 -14.45
CA PHE A 145 -8.52 -7.74 -13.23
C PHE A 145 -9.10 -8.42 -11.99
N GLU A 146 -8.27 -8.95 -11.08
CA GLU A 146 -8.71 -9.57 -9.83
C GLU A 146 -7.63 -9.44 -8.74
N VAL A 147 -8.07 -9.19 -7.50
CA VAL A 147 -7.23 -9.32 -6.29
C VAL A 147 -7.77 -10.46 -5.43
N ASP A 148 -7.00 -11.54 -5.34
CA ASP A 148 -7.29 -12.70 -4.50
C ASP A 148 -6.42 -12.65 -3.23
N PHE A 149 -7.01 -12.16 -2.14
CA PHE A 149 -6.33 -12.05 -0.84
C PHE A 149 -6.05 -13.40 -0.19
N GLU A 150 -6.86 -14.43 -0.48
CA GLU A 150 -6.68 -15.77 0.08
C GLU A 150 -5.54 -16.51 -0.63
N ALA A 151 -5.54 -16.48 -1.97
CA ALA A 151 -4.46 -17.05 -2.78
C ALA A 151 -3.21 -16.17 -2.85
N LYS A 152 -3.24 -14.97 -2.24
CA LYS A 152 -2.16 -13.98 -2.22
C LYS A 152 -1.66 -13.62 -3.63
N LYS A 153 -2.60 -13.21 -4.48
CA LYS A 153 -2.34 -12.98 -5.90
C LYS A 153 -3.12 -11.79 -6.46
N VAL A 154 -2.46 -10.97 -7.27
CA VAL A 154 -3.12 -10.02 -8.19
C VAL A 154 -2.96 -10.52 -9.61
N THR A 155 -4.05 -10.52 -10.38
CA THR A 155 -4.04 -10.86 -11.80
C THR A 155 -4.45 -9.64 -12.61
N PHE A 156 -3.65 -9.34 -13.63
CA PHE A 156 -3.96 -8.41 -14.70
C PHE A 156 -3.99 -9.22 -16.01
N GLU A 157 -5.15 -9.30 -16.65
CA GLU A 157 -5.32 -9.95 -17.95
C GLU A 157 -6.10 -9.01 -18.87
N GLY A 158 -5.38 -8.36 -19.78
CA GLY A 158 -5.93 -7.30 -20.62
C GLY A 158 -6.52 -6.14 -19.81
N THR A 159 -6.03 -5.90 -18.59
CA THR A 159 -6.55 -4.85 -17.71
C THR A 159 -6.19 -3.48 -18.28
N THR A 160 -7.16 -2.57 -18.37
CA THR A 160 -6.95 -1.25 -18.96
C THR A 160 -7.07 -0.13 -17.95
N VAL A 161 -6.14 0.82 -18.02
CA VAL A 161 -6.12 2.05 -17.22
C VAL A 161 -5.96 3.27 -18.14
N ILE A 162 -6.62 4.37 -17.79
CA ILE A 162 -6.58 5.63 -18.54
C ILE A 162 -5.65 6.62 -17.82
N ASN A 163 -4.76 7.28 -18.55
CA ASN A 163 -3.98 8.40 -18.05
C ASN A 163 -4.92 9.57 -17.77
N THR A 164 -4.93 10.08 -16.54
CA THR A 164 -5.90 11.11 -16.14
C THR A 164 -5.57 12.51 -16.64
N ASP A 165 -4.37 12.72 -17.18
CA ASP A 165 -3.92 14.00 -17.72
C ASP A 165 -4.14 14.13 -19.23
N ASP A 166 -4.04 13.03 -19.99
CA ASP A 166 -4.08 13.06 -21.46
C ASP A 166 -4.94 11.99 -22.15
N ASP A 167 -5.74 11.24 -21.38
CA ASP A 167 -6.70 10.23 -21.83
C ASP A 167 -6.11 9.02 -22.57
N LYS A 168 -4.78 8.86 -22.59
CA LYS A 168 -4.14 7.69 -23.21
C LYS A 168 -4.40 6.43 -22.40
N ILE A 169 -4.49 5.30 -23.09
CA ILE A 169 -4.78 4.00 -22.47
C ILE A 169 -3.52 3.15 -22.41
N LEU A 170 -3.28 2.57 -21.24
CA LEU A 170 -2.34 1.47 -21.03
C LEU A 170 -3.11 0.17 -20.78
N THR A 171 -2.61 -0.90 -21.37
CA THR A 171 -3.04 -2.28 -21.09
C THR A 171 -1.95 -2.98 -20.28
N MET A 172 -2.39 -3.65 -19.21
CA MET A 172 -1.57 -4.33 -18.22
C MET A 172 -1.85 -5.84 -18.25
N ASP A 173 -0.77 -6.62 -18.35
CA ASP A 173 -0.82 -8.09 -18.33
C ASP A 173 0.22 -8.65 -17.37
N GLY A 174 -0.17 -9.44 -16.38
CA GLY A 174 0.77 -10.01 -15.42
C GLY A 174 0.10 -10.64 -14.21
N VAL A 175 0.89 -11.40 -13.46
CA VAL A 175 0.47 -12.00 -12.19
C VAL A 175 1.51 -11.64 -11.14
N ILE A 176 1.05 -11.10 -10.02
CA ILE A 176 1.87 -10.76 -8.86
C ILE A 176 1.45 -11.64 -7.70
N THR A 177 2.40 -12.27 -7.02
CA THR A 177 2.16 -13.13 -5.86
C THR A 177 2.97 -12.67 -4.66
N TRP A 178 2.46 -12.91 -3.45
CA TRP A 178 3.17 -12.61 -2.20
C TRP A 178 3.05 -13.74 -1.16
N GLU A 179 3.99 -13.76 -0.22
CA GLU A 179 4.04 -14.70 0.91
C GLU A 179 3.57 -14.09 2.23
#